data_AF-A0A2S5E932-F1
#
_entry.id   AF-A0A2S5E932-F1
#
_cell.length_a   1.000
_cell.length_b   1.000
_cell.length_c   1.000
_cell.angle_alpha   90.00
_cell.angle_beta   90.00
_cell.angle_gamma   90.00
#
_symmetry.space_group_name_H-M   'P 1'
#
loop_
_entity.id
_entity.type
_entity.pdbx_description
1 polymer ?
#
loop_
_entity_poly.entity_id
_entity_poly.type
_entity_poly.pdbx_seq_one_letter_code
_entity_poly.pdbx_strand_id
1 'polypeptide(L)' 'MTTVFEPHCLVCEKPIAFGELICDNCKGNLYSPSLSKGDFKVYHYGKYEYPLSNLIKEFKYNSHPKI' A
#
# COMPACT_ATOMS: atom_id res chain seq x y z
N MET A 1 -24.70 15.01 -11.47
CA MET A 1 -24.16 13.70 -11.06
C MET A 1 -22.73 13.92 -10.60
N THR A 2 -22.47 13.92 -9.30
CA THR A 2 -21.10 13.88 -8.79
C THR A 2 -20.56 12.50 -9.09
N THR A 3 -19.69 12.39 -10.10
CA THR A 3 -18.87 11.20 -10.30
C THR A 3 -18.02 11.04 -9.04
N VAL A 4 -18.46 10.16 -8.14
CA VAL A 4 -17.63 9.73 -7.01
C VAL A 4 -16.48 8.97 -7.67
N PHE A 5 -15.32 9.61 -7.77
CA PHE A 5 -14.12 8.93 -8.23
C PHE A 5 -13.91 7.71 -7.33
N GLU A 6 -14.06 6.51 -7.90
CA GLU A 6 -13.73 5.30 -7.18
C GLU A 6 -12.25 5.38 -6.80
N PRO A 7 -11.90 5.27 -5.52
CA PRO A 7 -10.52 5.36 -5.09
C PRO A 7 -9.79 4.09 -5.52
N HIS A 8 -8.60 4.26 -6.09
CA HIS A 8 -7.75 3.18 -6.58
C HIS A 8 -6.39 3.21 -5.88
N CYS A 9 -5.78 2.04 -5.71
CA CYS A 9 -4.44 1.89 -5.17
C CYS A 9 -3.42 2.57 -6.08
N LEU A 10 -2.58 3.46 -5.53
CA LEU A 10 -1.54 4.17 -6.28
C LEU A 10 -0.45 3.26 -6.88
N VAL A 11 -0.38 1.98 -6.47
CA VAL A 11 0.68 1.04 -6.88
C VAL A 11 0.20 0.01 -7.90
N CYS A 12 -1.04 -0.47 -7.75
CA CYS A 12 -1.55 -1.57 -8.58
C CYS A 12 -2.92 -1.31 -9.19
N GLU A 13 -3.44 -0.09 -9.03
CA GLU A 13 -4.71 0.39 -9.62
C GLU A 13 -5.95 -0.41 -9.22
N LYS A 14 -5.84 -1.34 -8.26
CA LYS A 14 -6.99 -2.05 -7.73
C LYS A 14 -7.91 -1.10 -6.94
N PRO A 15 -9.24 -1.31 -6.95
CA PRO A 15 -10.16 -0.59 -6.09
C PRO A 15 -9.77 -0.71 -4.61
N ILE A 16 -9.90 0.37 -3.85
CA ILE A 16 -9.62 0.43 -2.42
C ILE A 16 -10.78 1.09 -1.66
N ALA A 17 -10.77 1.03 -0.34
CA ALA A 17 -11.77 1.71 0.48
C ALA A 17 -11.56 3.24 0.45
N PHE A 18 -12.66 3.99 0.64
CA PHE A 18 -12.59 5.45 0.73
C PHE A 18 -11.69 5.89 1.88
N GLY A 19 -10.75 6.80 1.58
CA GLY A 19 -9.74 7.27 2.53
C GLY A 19 -8.43 6.47 2.55
N GLU A 20 -8.36 5.33 1.85
CA GLU A 20 -7.10 4.62 1.64
C GLU A 20 -6.34 5.14 0.42
N LEU A 21 -5.01 4.96 0.41
CA LEU A 21 -4.15 5.25 -0.75
C LEU A 21 -3.54 3.98 -1.37
N ILE A 22 -3.43 2.92 -0.57
CA ILE A 22 -2.71 1.68 -0.92
C ILE A 22 -3.53 0.49 -0.41
N CYS A 23 -3.73 -0.53 -1.26
CA CYS A 23 -4.42 -1.76 -0.85
C CYS A 23 -3.55 -2.61 0.09
N ASP A 24 -4.17 -3.47 0.92
CA ASP A 24 -3.45 -4.29 1.92
C ASP A 24 -2.40 -5.21 1.31
N ASN A 25 -2.65 -5.72 0.11
CA ASN A 25 -1.67 -6.53 -0.62
C ASN A 25 -0.39 -5.75 -0.95
N CYS A 26 -0.53 -4.48 -1.33
CA CYS A 26 0.61 -3.60 -1.57
C CYS A 26 1.26 -3.17 -0.26
N LYS A 27 0.50 -2.82 0.79
CA LYS A 27 1.06 -2.49 2.13
C LYS A 27 2.02 -3.58 2.64
N GLY A 28 1.71 -4.85 2.38
CA GLY A 28 2.58 -5.99 2.73
C GLY A 28 3.96 -6.00 2.06
N ASN A 29 4.06 -5.41 0.87
CA ASN A 29 5.26 -5.40 0.03
C ASN A 29 6.05 -4.10 0.09
N LEU A 30 5.50 -3.09 0.75
CA LEU A 30 6.13 -1.78 0.87
C LEU A 30 6.90 -1.66 2.19
N TYR A 31 7.95 -0.84 2.17
CA TYR A 31 8.64 -0.41 3.37
C TYR A 31 8.90 1.09 3.35
N SER A 32 8.93 1.64 4.56
CA SER A 32 9.10 3.07 4.83
C SER A 32 8.22 3.99 3.95
N PRO A 33 6.89 3.73 3.84
CA PRO A 33 6.01 4.61 3.10
C PRO A 33 6.00 5.99 3.76
N SER A 34 6.21 7.05 2.98
CA SER A 34 6.19 8.42 3.47
C SER A 34 5.54 9.37 2.47
N LEU A 35 4.98 10.46 2.99
CA LEU A 35 4.36 11.50 2.20
C LEU A 35 5.11 12.81 2.43
N SER A 36 5.73 13.31 1.36
CA SER A 36 6.42 14.61 1.38
C SER A 36 5.44 15.71 0.96
N LYS A 37 5.41 16.81 1.71
CA LYS A 37 4.64 18.01 1.38
C LYS A 37 5.58 19.04 0.74
N GLY A 38 5.45 19.25 -0.56
CA GLY A 38 6.03 20.39 -1.30
C GLY A 38 4.98 21.00 -2.23
N ASP A 39 5.40 21.66 -3.32
CA ASP A 39 4.48 22.16 -4.36
C ASP A 39 3.59 21.05 -4.95
N PHE A 40 4.06 19.80 -4.86
CA PHE A 40 3.30 18.60 -5.16
C PHE A 40 3.28 17.64 -3.96
N LYS A 41 2.18 16.90 -3.81
CA LYS A 41 2.12 15.76 -2.87
C LYS A 41 2.83 14.58 -3.50
N VAL A 42 4.01 14.23 -2.99
CA VAL A 42 4.81 13.11 -3.49
C VAL A 42 4.76 11.96 -2.48
N TYR A 43 4.37 10.78 -2.95
CA TYR A 43 4.36 9.56 -2.17
C TYR A 43 5.62 8.75 -2.46
N HIS A 44 6.38 8.45 -1.42
CA HIS A 44 7.61 7.66 -1.50
C HIS A 44 7.39 6.30 -0.85
N TYR A 45 7.94 5.26 -1.46
CA TYR A 45 7.99 3.93 -0.88
C TYR A 45 9.17 3.14 -1.43
N GLY A 46 9.71 2.25 -0.59
CA GLY A 46 10.52 1.14 -1.08
C GLY A 46 9.63 -0.07 -1.34
N LYS A 47 9.91 -0.81 -2.41
CA LYS A 47 9.23 -2.08 -2.72
C LYS A 47 10.22 -3.22 -2.55
N TYR A 48 9.83 -4.24 -1.80
CA TYR A 48 10.60 -5.48 -1.79
C TYR A 48 10.37 -6.24 -3.10
N GLU A 49 11.45 -6.62 -3.76
CA GLU A 49 11.37 -7.47 -4.93
C GLU A 49 11.14 -8.93 -4.54
N TYR A 50 10.76 -9.75 -5.52
CA TYR A 50 10.70 -11.19 -5.32
C TYR A 50 12.13 -11.76 -5.21
N PRO A 51 12.42 -12.73 -4.31
CA PRO A 51 11.51 -13.45 -3.43
C PRO A 51 11.30 -12.80 -2.04
N LEU A 52 12.06 -11.75 -1.71
CA LEU A 52 12.05 -11.12 -0.39
C LEU A 52 10.67 -10.60 0.04
N SER A 53 9.88 -10.09 -0.92
CA SER A 53 8.49 -9.68 -0.68
C SER A 53 7.61 -10.79 -0.12
N ASN A 54 7.77 -12.05 -0.56
CA ASN A 54 7.00 -13.17 -0.04
C ASN A 54 7.37 -13.49 1.41
N LEU A 55 8.68 -13.56 1.71
CA LEU A 55 9.16 -13.77 3.08
C LEU A 55 8.59 -12.70 4.02
N ILE A 56 8.66 -11.43 3.63
CA ILE A 56 8.17 -10.33 4.48
C ILE A 56 6.65 -10.39 4.67
N LYS A 57 5.88 -10.78 3.65
CA LYS A 57 4.44 -11.00 3.81
C LYS A 57 4.14 -12.11 4.81
N GLU A 58 4.81 -13.25 4.67
CA GLU A 58 4.62 -14.39 5.57
C GLU A 58 4.94 -13.98 7.01
N PHE A 59 6.08 -13.32 7.24
CA PHE A 59 6.42 -12.83 8.57
C PHE A 59 5.44 -11.76 9.06
N LYS A 60 5.08 -10.74 8.29
CA LYS A 60 4.20 -9.65 8.78
C LYS A 60 2.77 -10.12 9.08
N TYR A 61 2.20 -11.02 8.27
CA TYR A 61 0.79 -11.40 8.38
C TYR A 61 0.55 -12.73 9.09
N ASN A 62 1.53 -13.65 9.11
CA ASN A 62 1.40 -14.95 9.79
C ASN A 62 2.13 -15.01 11.13
N SER A 63 2.98 -14.03 11.50
CA SER A 63 3.64 -14.01 12.81
C SER A 63 2.74 -13.55 13.97
N HIS A 64 1.52 -13.10 13.70
CA HIS A 64 0.54 -12.76 14.73
C HIS A 64 -0.67 -13.69 14.55
N PRO A 65 -0.74 -14.82 15.26
CA PRO A 65 -2.04 -15.46 15.45
C PRO A 65 -2.95 -14.39 16.02
N LYS A 66 -4.06 -14.11 15.34
CA LYS A 66 -5.13 -13.27 15.90
C LYS A 66 -5.55 -13.95 17.21
N ILE A 67 -5.08 -13.42 18.35
CA ILE A 67 -5.57 -13.79 19.68
C ILE A 67 -6.92 -13.11 19.87
#